data_AF-A0A0L9UW59-F1
#
_entry.id   AF-A0A0L9UW59-F1
#
_cell.length_a   1.000
_cell.length_b   1.000
_cell.length_c   1.000
_cell.angle_alpha   90.00
_cell.angle_beta   90.00
_cell.angle_gamma   90.00
#
_symmetry.space_group_name_H-M   'P 1'
#
loop_
_entity.id
_entity.type
_entity.pdbx_description
1 polymer ?
#
loop_
_entity_poly.entity_id
_entity_poly.type
_entity_poly.pdbx_seq_one_letter_code
_entity_poly.pdbx_strand_id
1 'polypeptide(L)'
;MNRTLTERARSMRVQSGLPKQFCADAVNTAAYLINRSPSVPLEHKIPEEVWSGKEVKLSHLRVFGCVAYVHISDQVRNKLDPKSKKCTFLGYGEDEFGYRIWDDENKKMTRSRDVIFNEKDVQGHA
;
A
#
# COMPACT_ATOMS: atom_id res chain seq x y z
N MET A 1 9.87 8.91 -17.61
CA MET A 1 8.93 8.42 -16.58
C MET A 1 9.14 6.94 -16.28
N ASN A 2 9.15 6.05 -17.28
CA ASN A 2 9.26 4.59 -17.09
C ASN A 2 10.44 4.18 -16.20
N ARG A 3 11.66 4.67 -16.46
CA ARG A 3 12.84 4.37 -15.64
C ARG A 3 12.64 4.71 -14.16
N THR A 4 12.14 5.90 -13.84
CA THR A 4 11.88 6.34 -12.46
C THR A 4 10.88 5.44 -11.76
N LEU A 5 9.82 5.04 -12.47
CA LEU A 5 8.78 4.18 -11.93
C LEU A 5 9.33 2.79 -11.56
N THR A 6 10.06 2.15 -12.47
CA THR A 6 10.63 0.81 -12.23
C THR A 6 11.66 0.82 -11.11
N GLU A 7 12.52 1.85 -11.03
CA GLU A 7 13.54 1.93 -9.98
C GLU A 7 12.91 2.14 -8.59
N ARG A 8 11.90 3.01 -8.46
CA ARG A 8 11.16 3.18 -7.19
C ARG A 8 10.45 1.90 -6.78
N ALA A 9 9.74 1.26 -7.71
CA ALA A 9 9.05 0.00 -7.44
C ALA A 9 10.02 -1.12 -7.02
N ARG A 10 11.17 -1.23 -7.70
CA ARG A 10 12.23 -2.18 -7.35
C ARG A 10 12.76 -1.92 -5.94
N SER A 11 13.09 -0.68 -5.62
CA SER A 11 13.62 -0.27 -4.31
C SER A 11 12.63 -0.60 -3.19
N MET A 12 11.36 -0.18 -3.32
CA MET A 12 10.31 -0.47 -2.34
C MET A 12 10.11 -1.97 -2.13
N ARG A 13 10.05 -2.77 -3.21
CA ARG A 13 9.89 -4.22 -3.12
C ARG A 13 11.08 -4.87 -2.41
N VAL A 14 12.31 -4.50 -2.77
CA VAL A 14 13.53 -5.05 -2.16
C VAL A 14 13.58 -4.71 -0.67
N GLN A 15 13.31 -3.45 -0.31
CA GLN A 15 13.26 -3.01 1.10
C GLN A 15 12.23 -3.81 1.91
N SER A 16 11.07 -4.13 1.31
CA SER A 16 10.03 -4.91 1.98
C SER A 16 10.31 -6.41 2.12
N GLY A 17 11.36 -6.94 1.50
CA GLY A 17 11.63 -8.39 1.46
C GLY A 17 10.64 -9.20 0.60
N LEU A 18 9.77 -8.53 -0.18
CA LEU A 18 8.69 -9.20 -0.90
C LEU A 18 9.16 -9.90 -2.20
N PRO A 19 8.60 -11.08 -2.54
CA PRO A 19 8.94 -11.81 -3.75
C PRO A 19 8.55 -11.06 -5.03
N LYS A 20 9.17 -11.43 -6.16
CA LYS A 20 8.96 -10.77 -7.47
C LYS A 20 7.51 -10.80 -7.97
N GLN A 21 6.67 -11.72 -7.46
CA GLN A 21 5.25 -11.77 -7.80
C GLN A 21 4.51 -10.47 -7.48
N PHE A 22 4.97 -9.70 -6.48
CA PHE A 22 4.38 -8.42 -6.07
C PHE A 22 4.98 -7.20 -6.79
N CYS A 23 5.74 -7.41 -7.87
CA CYS A 23 6.29 -6.30 -8.66
C CYS A 23 5.19 -5.40 -9.24
N ALA A 24 4.07 -5.96 -9.68
CA ALA A 24 2.95 -5.17 -10.21
C ALA A 24 2.35 -4.25 -9.14
N ASP A 25 2.14 -4.76 -7.92
CA ASP A 25 1.65 -3.96 -6.80
C ASP A 25 2.65 -2.88 -6.38
N ALA A 26 3.95 -3.19 -6.40
CA ALA A 26 5.01 -2.20 -6.14
C ALA A 26 5.03 -1.09 -7.21
N VAL A 27 4.86 -1.43 -8.49
CA VAL A 27 4.76 -0.46 -9.60
C VAL A 27 3.54 0.44 -9.43
N ASN A 28 2.38 -0.14 -9.14
CA ASN A 28 1.15 0.63 -8.93
C ASN A 28 1.28 1.57 -7.73
N THR A 29 1.87 1.11 -6.63
CA THR A 29 2.13 1.94 -5.46
C THR A 29 3.12 3.06 -5.77
N ALA A 30 4.19 2.77 -6.51
CA ALA A 30 5.16 3.78 -6.93
C ALA A 30 4.50 4.85 -7.81
N ALA A 31 3.64 4.46 -8.77
CA ALA A 31 2.90 5.40 -9.61
C ALA A 31 1.97 6.28 -8.76
N TYR A 32 1.23 5.67 -7.83
CA TYR A 32 0.34 6.37 -6.91
C TYR A 32 1.07 7.44 -6.09
N LEU A 33 2.24 7.09 -5.55
CA LEU A 33 3.09 8.01 -4.79
C LEU A 33 3.70 9.10 -5.66
N ILE A 34 4.14 8.78 -6.89
CA ILE A 34 4.68 9.77 -7.82
C ILE A 34 3.62 10.85 -8.14
N ASN A 35 2.39 10.43 -8.42
CA ASN A 35 1.29 11.37 -8.73
C ASN A 35 0.92 12.25 -7.53
N ARG A 36 1.25 11.83 -6.30
CA ARG A 36 0.97 12.53 -5.04
C ARG A 36 2.21 13.17 -4.41
N SER A 37 3.32 13.24 -5.16
CA SER A 37 4.55 13.89 -4.74
C SER A 37 4.72 15.23 -5.45
N PRO A 38 5.38 16.22 -4.83
CA PRO A 38 5.76 17.47 -5.50
C PRO A 38 6.53 17.20 -6.80
N SER A 39 6.12 17.85 -7.88
CA SER A 39 6.70 17.66 -9.22
C SER A 39 7.39 18.92 -9.72
N VAL A 40 8.69 18.82 -10.02
CA VAL A 40 9.51 19.96 -10.51
C VAL A 40 8.92 20.61 -11.78
N PRO A 41 8.51 19.85 -12.81
CA PRO A 41 7.85 20.44 -13.99
C PRO A 41 6.54 21.18 -13.71
N LEU A 42 5.93 20.97 -12.54
CA LEU A 42 4.70 21.63 -12.11
C LEU A 42 4.96 22.67 -11.01
N GLU A 43 6.15 23.25 -10.94
CA GLU A 43 6.52 24.24 -9.90
C GLU A 43 6.33 23.68 -8.48
N HIS A 44 6.68 22.41 -8.28
CA HIS A 44 6.49 21.66 -7.04
C HIS A 44 5.02 21.45 -6.62
N LYS A 45 4.04 21.72 -7.50
CA LYS A 45 2.65 21.30 -7.29
C LYS A 45 2.52 19.78 -7.40
N ILE A 46 1.48 19.25 -6.76
CA ILE A 46 1.17 17.81 -6.78
C ILE A 46 0.41 17.49 -8.09
N PRO A 47 0.91 16.57 -8.94
CA PRO A 47 0.26 16.23 -10.21
C PRO A 47 -1.21 15.85 -10.09
N GLU A 48 -1.55 15.04 -9.09
CA GLU A 48 -2.93 14.61 -8.82
C GLU A 48 -3.85 15.79 -8.49
N GLU A 49 -3.37 16.78 -7.74
CA GLU A 49 -4.15 17.98 -7.41
C GLU A 49 -4.36 18.87 -8.64
N VAL A 50 -3.31 19.03 -9.45
CA VAL A 50 -3.38 19.79 -10.71
C VAL A 50 -4.35 19.13 -11.69
N TRP A 51 -4.32 17.80 -11.78
CA TRP A 51 -5.18 17.03 -12.69
C TRP A 51 -6.64 16.97 -12.22
N SER A 52 -6.86 16.67 -10.93
CA SER A 52 -8.21 16.48 -10.39
C SER A 52 -8.90 17.76 -9.95
N GLY A 53 -8.13 18.85 -9.75
CA GLY A 53 -8.61 20.10 -9.17
C GLY A 53 -8.96 19.99 -7.68
N LYS A 54 -8.63 18.88 -7.02
CA LYS A 54 -8.94 18.61 -5.60
C LYS A 54 -7.67 18.44 -4.81
N GLU A 55 -7.66 18.97 -3.59
CA GLU A 55 -6.58 18.75 -2.63
C GLU A 55 -6.47 17.26 -2.28
N VAL A 56 -5.23 16.75 -2.26
CA VAL A 56 -4.94 15.36 -1.94
C VAL A 56 -4.63 15.23 -0.46
N LYS A 57 -5.43 14.43 0.24
CA LYS A 57 -5.09 13.99 1.60
C LYS A 57 -3.92 13.03 1.53
N LEU A 58 -2.90 13.19 2.37
CA LEU A 58 -1.73 12.30 2.43
C LEU A 58 -1.68 11.45 3.71
N SER A 59 -2.61 11.66 4.64
CA SER A 59 -2.65 10.98 5.95
C SER A 59 -2.89 9.47 5.86
N HIS A 60 -3.38 8.99 4.72
CA HIS A 60 -3.61 7.57 4.44
C HIS A 60 -2.41 6.89 3.80
N LEU A 61 -1.32 7.62 3.49
CA LEU A 61 -0.13 6.99 2.93
C LEU A 61 0.50 6.04 3.95
N ARG A 62 0.94 4.88 3.46
CA ARG A 62 1.57 3.82 4.24
C ARG A 62 2.82 3.27 3.59
N VAL A 63 3.72 2.72 4.40
CA VAL A 63 4.97 2.07 3.93
C VAL A 63 4.64 0.77 3.20
N PHE A 64 5.02 0.68 1.92
CA PHE A 64 4.83 -0.54 1.13
C PHE A 64 5.49 -1.76 1.77
N GLY A 65 4.76 -2.87 1.87
CA GLY A 65 5.23 -4.12 2.43
C GLY A 65 5.31 -4.15 3.96
N CYS A 66 4.79 -3.13 4.66
CA CYS A 66 4.67 -3.18 6.11
C CYS A 66 3.62 -4.20 6.57
N VAL A 67 3.72 -4.59 7.85
CA VAL A 67 2.72 -5.43 8.50
C VAL A 67 1.41 -4.64 8.68
N ALA A 68 0.32 -5.25 8.26
CA ALA A 68 -1.03 -4.70 8.32
C ALA A 68 -1.96 -5.68 9.05
N TYR A 69 -2.68 -5.22 10.05
CA TYR A 69 -3.70 -5.99 10.76
C TYR A 69 -5.08 -5.64 10.24
N VAL A 70 -5.70 -6.57 9.52
CA VAL A 70 -7.02 -6.39 8.91
C VAL A 70 -8.09 -6.90 9.88
N HIS A 71 -9.14 -6.11 10.11
CA HIS A 71 -10.24 -6.54 10.96
C HIS A 71 -11.00 -7.74 10.37
N ILE A 72 -11.32 -8.72 11.21
CA ILE A 72 -12.16 -9.87 10.86
C ILE A 72 -13.57 -9.60 11.42
N SER A 73 -14.58 -9.62 10.55
CA SER A 73 -15.98 -9.37 10.90
C SER A 73 -16.50 -10.37 11.94
N ASP A 74 -17.33 -9.87 12.85
CA ASP A 74 -18.03 -10.63 13.89
C ASP A 74 -18.89 -11.77 13.33
N GLN A 75 -19.37 -11.64 12.09
CA GLN A 75 -20.22 -12.64 11.44
C GLN A 75 -19.48 -13.93 11.08
N VAL A 76 -18.14 -13.88 10.98
CA VAL A 76 -17.29 -15.00 10.53
C VAL A 76 -16.46 -15.58 11.68
N ARG A 77 -16.56 -15.02 12.89
CA ARG A 77 -15.72 -15.34 14.04
C ARG A 77 -16.58 -15.75 15.24
N ASN A 78 -16.12 -16.74 15.99
CA ASN A 78 -16.68 -17.09 17.29
C ASN A 78 -16.14 -16.15 18.38
N LYS A 79 -16.76 -16.19 19.58
CA LYS A 79 -16.49 -15.26 20.68
C LYS A 79 -15.01 -15.19 21.12
N LEU A 80 -14.24 -16.26 20.91
CA LEU A 80 -12.82 -16.36 21.29
C LEU A 80 -11.85 -16.30 20.10
N ASP A 81 -12.36 -16.14 18.88
CA ASP A 81 -11.51 -16.10 17.69
C ASP A 81 -10.78 -14.75 17.58
N PRO A 82 -9.58 -14.72 16.96
CA PRO A 82 -8.85 -13.48 16.71
C PRO A 82 -9.71 -12.42 16.00
N LYS A 83 -9.60 -11.16 16.45
CA LYS A 83 -10.36 -10.02 15.88
C LYS A 83 -9.70 -9.39 14.65
N SER A 84 -8.45 -9.76 14.38
CA SER A 84 -7.67 -9.20 13.30
C SER A 84 -6.71 -10.23 12.74
N LYS A 85 -6.48 -10.14 11.43
CA LYS A 85 -5.53 -10.98 10.71
C LYS A 85 -4.27 -10.21 10.37
N LYS A 86 -3.09 -10.82 10.62
CA LYS A 86 -1.81 -10.28 10.17
C LYS A 86 -1.66 -10.51 8.67
N CYS A 87 -1.41 -9.42 7.95
CA CYS A 87 -1.27 -9.40 6.51
C CYS A 87 -0.15 -8.43 6.09
N THR A 88 0.11 -8.31 4.79
CA THR A 88 1.10 -7.39 4.23
C THR A 88 0.44 -6.32 3.38
N PHE A 89 0.79 -5.05 3.60
CA PHE A 89 0.32 -3.95 2.77
C PHE A 89 0.99 -3.95 1.40
N LEU A 90 0.21 -3.93 0.32
CA LEU A 90 0.70 -3.94 -1.06
C LEU A 90 0.29 -2.71 -1.88
N GLY A 91 -0.38 -1.73 -1.28
CA GLY A 91 -0.69 -0.48 -1.97
C GLY A 91 -2.15 -0.06 -1.84
N TYR A 92 -2.56 0.84 -2.71
CA TYR A 92 -3.85 1.52 -2.62
C TYR A 92 -4.85 0.89 -3.60
N GLY A 93 -6.12 0.80 -3.19
CA GLY A 93 -7.22 0.46 -4.09
C GLY A 93 -7.62 1.67 -4.94
N GLU A 94 -8.34 1.42 -6.03
CA GLU A 94 -8.93 2.48 -6.86
C GLU A 94 -10.12 3.11 -6.13
N ASP A 95 -10.06 4.46 -6.03
CA ASP A 95 -10.99 5.52 -5.59
C ASP A 95 -11.93 5.32 -4.40
N GLU A 96 -12.43 4.11 -4.13
CA GLU A 96 -13.29 3.81 -2.97
C GLU A 96 -12.82 2.57 -2.20
N PHE A 97 -12.02 1.67 -2.77
CA PHE A 97 -11.81 0.33 -2.19
C PHE A 97 -10.53 0.19 -1.37
N GLY A 98 -10.39 0.99 -0.32
CA GLY A 98 -9.44 0.77 0.79
C GLY A 98 -7.99 0.44 0.40
N TYR A 99 -7.30 -0.26 1.29
CA TYR A 99 -5.93 -0.72 1.07
C TYR A 99 -5.91 -2.11 0.45
N ARG A 100 -4.99 -2.32 -0.49
CA ARG A 100 -4.67 -3.60 -1.11
C ARG A 100 -3.72 -4.36 -0.20
N ILE A 101 -4.15 -5.53 0.28
CA ILE A 101 -3.47 -6.28 1.32
C ILE A 101 -3.37 -7.75 0.94
N TRP A 102 -2.20 -8.35 1.20
CA TRP A 102 -1.93 -9.75 0.99
C TRP A 102 -2.05 -10.55 2.27
N ASP A 103 -2.91 -11.57 2.23
CA ASP A 103 -3.02 -12.59 3.26
C ASP A 103 -2.12 -13.77 2.89
N ASP A 104 -1.04 -13.96 3.63
CA ASP A 104 -0.06 -15.01 3.34
C ASP A 104 -0.54 -16.42 3.72
N GLU A 105 -1.46 -16.54 4.67
CA GLU A 105 -2.00 -17.84 5.09
C GLU A 105 -2.98 -18.37 4.03
N ASN A 106 -3.89 -17.52 3.56
CA ASN A 106 -4.89 -17.90 2.55
C ASN A 106 -4.40 -17.72 1.10
N LYS A 107 -3.18 -17.19 0.92
CA LYS A 107 -2.60 -16.79 -0.38
C LYS A 107 -3.60 -15.97 -1.21
N LYS A 108 -4.25 -15.01 -0.56
CA LYS A 108 -5.36 -14.25 -1.15
C LYS A 108 -5.14 -12.75 -1.05
N MET A 109 -5.47 -12.07 -2.14
CA MET A 109 -5.55 -10.61 -2.16
C MET A 109 -6.89 -10.14 -1.58
N THR A 110 -6.82 -9.26 -0.58
CA THR A 110 -7.99 -8.66 0.07
C THR A 110 -7.92 -7.15 0.02
N ARG A 111 -9.08 -6.48 0.00
CA ARG A 111 -9.19 -5.03 0.14
C ARG A 111 -9.88 -4.72 1.46
N SER A 112 -9.34 -3.80 2.25
CA SER A 112 -9.95 -3.36 3.51
C SER A 112 -9.63 -1.91 3.84
N ARG A 113 -10.59 -1.21 4.45
CA ARG A 113 -10.39 0.14 5.02
C ARG A 113 -10.01 0.08 6.50
N ASP A 114 -10.49 -0.95 7.22
CA ASP A 114 -10.28 -1.13 8.65
C ASP A 114 -8.99 -1.91 8.88
N VAL A 115 -7.88 -1.18 8.87
CA VAL A 115 -6.53 -1.73 8.89
C VAL A 115 -5.66 -0.93 9.85
N ILE A 116 -4.98 -1.64 10.75
CA ILE A 116 -3.96 -1.07 11.64
C ILE A 116 -2.59 -1.42 11.08
N PHE A 117 -1.77 -0.40 10.81
CA PHE A 117 -0.45 -0.58 10.21
C PHE A 117 0.65 -0.55 11.27
N ASN A 118 1.55 -1.52 11.21
CA ASN A 118 2.81 -1.50 11.93
C ASN A 118 3.94 -1.28 10.94
N GLU A 119 4.33 -0.02 10.78
CA GLU A 119 5.33 0.42 9.80
C GLU A 119 6.77 0.25 10.28
N LYS A 120 6.98 -0.10 11.56
CA LYS A 120 8.33 -0.38 12.11
C LYS A 120 8.83 -1.75 11.66
N ASP A 121 7.91 -2.68 11.43
CA ASP A 121 8.20 -4.03 10.96
C ASP A 121 8.08 -4.10 9.44
N VAL A 122 9.04 -3.51 8.73
CA VAL A 122 9.26 -3.83 7.33
C VAL A 122 10.06 -5.14 7.31
N GLN A 123 9.55 -6.19 6.66
CA GLN A 123 10.17 -7.54 6.65
C GLN A 123 11.50 -7.63 5.87
N GLY A 124 12.26 -6.54 5.79
CA GLY A 124 13.60 -6.51 5.25
C GLY A 124 14.60 -6.97 6.31
N HIS A 125 15.14 -8.19 6.14
CA HIS A 125 16.39 -8.56 6.78
C HIS A 125 17.50 -7.64 6.22
N ALA A 126 18.18 -6.92 7.11
CA ALA A 126 19.48 -6.31 6.82
C ALA A 126 20.54 -7.40 6.63
#